data_AF-A0A6J7ZT56-F1
#
_entry.id   AF-A0A6J7ZT56-F1
#
_cell.length_a   1.000
_cell.length_b   1.000
_cell.length_c   1.000
_cell.angle_alpha   90.00
_cell.angle_beta   90.00
_cell.angle_gamma   90.00
#
_symmetry.space_group_name_H-M   'P 1'
#
loop_
_entity.id
_entity.type
_entity.pdbx_description
1 polymer ?
#
loop_
_entity_poly.entity_id
_entity_poly.type
_entity_poly.pdbx_seq_one_letter_code
_entity_poly.pdbx_strand_id
1 'polypeptide(L)'
;MADISRQIYQYMCDEIVGSEKVVKYRRLFFKVYEYVQNNFLSPSKYFIPSGSKAEGLNLPGSDIDIMLISKHYIVCGSKPETLNRMRALNKQILIIDTDNAQPGFALLRVQNELFCEQHFVERNEDGIYLSSKLYLLNFATKYTYHKINGPCISNSDGKLDAAHSLPCPEWPSVAEDWATRKRSSGWPSVSLVSDIVKLGVLFVPIGSKSHSEDVHPLEWRISFSVSEKILIHTWTHTQLLCYAILKILLKEVIMKSKGINSLMCSYIFS
;
A
#
# COMPACT_ATOMS: atom_id res chain seq x y z
N MET A 1 24.11 -29.49 10.82
CA MET A 1 23.44 -28.20 10.51
C MET A 1 23.48 -27.83 9.02
N ALA A 2 24.62 -27.98 8.30
CA ALA A 2 24.69 -27.68 6.86
C ALA A 2 23.65 -28.45 6.00
N ASP A 3 23.31 -29.68 6.39
CA ASP A 3 22.36 -30.54 5.68
C ASP A 3 20.92 -30.00 5.67
N ILE A 4 20.42 -29.55 6.83
CA ILE A 4 19.05 -29.00 6.96
C ILE A 4 18.88 -27.72 6.15
N SER A 5 19.86 -26.80 6.20
CA SER A 5 19.77 -25.54 5.44
C SER A 5 19.70 -25.76 3.94
N ARG A 6 20.43 -26.76 3.42
CA ARG A 6 20.42 -27.14 2.01
C ARG A 6 19.10 -27.78 1.62
N GLN A 7 18.57 -28.67 2.45
CA GLN A 7 17.28 -29.32 2.22
C GLN A 7 16.13 -28.30 2.22
N ILE A 8 16.12 -27.35 3.17
CA ILE A 8 15.13 -26.26 3.20
C ILE A 8 15.25 -25.40 1.95
N TYR A 9 16.47 -25.02 1.55
CA TYR A 9 16.68 -24.23 0.33
C TYR A 9 16.15 -24.94 -0.91
N GLN A 10 16.47 -26.23 -1.09
CA GLN A 10 15.99 -27.05 -2.20
C GLN A 10 14.47 -27.15 -2.20
N TYR A 11 13.87 -27.50 -1.06
CA TYR A 11 12.42 -27.56 -0.91
C TYR A 11 11.73 -26.22 -1.23
N MET A 12 12.28 -25.11 -0.75
CA MET A 12 11.76 -23.78 -1.06
C MET A 12 11.87 -23.44 -2.55
N CYS A 13 12.93 -23.90 -3.23
CA CYS A 13 13.10 -23.66 -4.66
C CYS A 13 12.22 -24.55 -5.53
N ASP A 14 12.04 -25.82 -5.14
CA ASP A 14 11.38 -26.82 -5.98
C ASP A 14 9.86 -26.81 -5.77
N GLU A 15 9.41 -26.66 -4.52
CA GLU A 15 8.00 -26.90 -4.14
C GLU A 15 7.23 -25.62 -3.76
N ILE A 16 7.90 -24.59 -3.23
CA ILE A 16 7.21 -23.44 -2.61
C ILE A 16 7.33 -22.14 -3.41
N VAL A 17 8.54 -21.58 -3.52
CA VAL A 17 8.79 -20.26 -4.13
C VAL A 17 9.20 -20.38 -5.59
N GLY A 18 10.00 -21.37 -5.96
CA GLY A 18 10.57 -21.45 -7.31
C GLY A 18 12.01 -20.95 -7.39
N SER A 19 12.73 -21.37 -8.42
CA SER A 19 14.05 -20.85 -8.76
C SER A 19 14.04 -19.35 -9.04
N GLU A 20 15.19 -18.70 -8.97
CA GLU A 20 15.35 -17.27 -9.28
C GLU A 20 14.77 -16.92 -10.66
N LYS A 21 14.94 -17.81 -11.66
CA LYS A 21 14.40 -17.62 -13.01
C LYS A 21 12.87 -17.59 -13.02
N VAL A 22 12.23 -18.50 -12.27
CA VAL A 22 10.75 -18.55 -12.14
C VAL A 22 10.22 -17.29 -11.46
N VAL A 23 10.86 -16.85 -10.38
CA VAL A 23 10.52 -15.60 -9.68
C VAL A 23 10.61 -14.40 -10.64
N LYS A 24 11.69 -14.30 -11.43
CA LYS A 24 11.85 -13.24 -12.44
C LYS A 24 10.72 -13.24 -13.47
N TYR A 25 10.28 -14.40 -13.96
CA TYR A 25 9.16 -14.48 -14.90
C TYR A 25 7.83 -14.03 -14.28
N ARG A 26 7.55 -14.40 -13.03
CA ARG A 26 6.33 -13.94 -12.32
C ARG A 26 6.34 -12.42 -12.13
N ARG A 27 7.46 -11.84 -11.71
CA ARG A 27 7.61 -10.38 -11.62
C ARG A 27 7.42 -9.69 -12.97
N LEU A 28 7.98 -10.27 -14.04
CA LEU A 28 7.82 -9.75 -15.41
C LEU A 28 6.36 -9.79 -15.86
N PHE A 29 5.64 -10.88 -15.58
CA PHE A 29 4.22 -11.00 -15.88
C PHE A 29 3.43 -9.84 -15.25
N PHE A 30 3.61 -9.57 -13.96
CA PHE A 30 2.92 -8.47 -13.29
C PHE A 30 3.34 -7.08 -13.81
N LYS A 31 4.60 -6.90 -14.21
CA LYS A 31 5.06 -5.67 -14.85
C LYS A 31 4.39 -5.42 -16.20
N VAL A 32 4.25 -6.47 -17.02
CA VAL A 32 3.53 -6.37 -18.31
C VAL A 32 2.04 -6.12 -18.07
N TYR A 33 1.45 -6.81 -17.10
CA TYR A 33 0.04 -6.61 -16.74
C TYR A 33 -0.23 -5.18 -16.27
N GLU A 34 0.63 -4.63 -15.41
CA GLU A 34 0.61 -3.22 -14.99
C GLU A 34 0.66 -2.27 -16.19
N TYR A 35 1.59 -2.48 -17.12
CA TYR A 35 1.72 -1.67 -18.33
C TYR A 35 0.45 -1.70 -19.18
N VAL A 36 -0.11 -2.90 -19.43
CA VAL A 36 -1.31 -3.06 -20.25
C VAL A 36 -2.51 -2.35 -19.59
N GLN A 37 -2.70 -2.55 -18.28
CA GLN A 37 -3.79 -1.91 -17.55
C GLN A 37 -3.72 -0.39 -17.61
N ASN A 38 -2.53 0.17 -17.38
CA ASN A 38 -2.34 1.61 -17.28
C ASN A 38 -2.39 2.36 -18.61
N ASN A 39 -2.01 1.71 -19.72
CA ASN A 39 -1.95 2.35 -21.03
C ASN A 39 -3.21 2.12 -21.88
N PHE A 40 -3.98 1.04 -21.63
CA PHE A 40 -5.09 0.66 -22.51
C PHE A 40 -6.44 0.51 -21.82
N LEU A 41 -6.49 0.23 -20.51
CA LEU A 41 -7.72 -0.23 -19.86
C LEU A 41 -8.27 0.71 -18.79
N SER A 42 -7.43 1.49 -18.12
CA SER A 42 -7.85 2.29 -16.95
C SER A 42 -7.75 3.81 -17.19
N PRO A 43 -8.85 4.48 -17.59
CA PRO A 43 -8.83 5.92 -17.86
C PRO A 43 -8.72 6.77 -16.59
N SER A 44 -9.32 6.34 -15.47
CA SER A 44 -9.49 7.15 -14.24
C SER A 44 -8.57 6.78 -13.08
N LYS A 45 -7.86 5.64 -13.17
CA LYS A 45 -6.95 5.17 -12.12
C LYS A 45 -5.65 4.64 -12.70
N TYR A 46 -4.58 4.66 -11.91
CA TYR A 46 -3.41 3.82 -12.14
C TYR A 46 -3.57 2.52 -11.35
N PHE A 47 -3.17 1.44 -11.97
CA PHE A 47 -3.15 0.09 -11.45
C PHE A 47 -1.71 -0.26 -11.10
N ILE A 48 -1.46 -0.66 -9.85
CA ILE A 48 -0.14 -1.17 -9.43
C ILE A 48 -0.36 -2.50 -8.72
N PRO A 49 -0.01 -3.65 -9.32
CA PRO A 49 0.00 -4.92 -8.62
C PRO A 49 1.00 -4.86 -7.47
N SER A 50 0.61 -5.34 -6.30
CA SER A 50 1.43 -5.38 -5.10
C SER A 50 1.33 -6.75 -4.41
N GLY A 51 1.93 -6.86 -3.23
CA GLY A 51 1.84 -8.06 -2.40
C GLY A 51 2.56 -9.27 -2.97
N SER A 52 2.34 -10.41 -2.33
CA SER A 52 3.21 -11.59 -2.48
C SER A 52 3.33 -12.07 -3.93
N LYS A 53 2.23 -12.07 -4.69
CA LYS A 53 2.25 -12.49 -6.10
C LYS A 53 3.04 -11.55 -7.00
N ALA A 54 2.85 -10.24 -6.86
CA ALA A 54 3.60 -9.25 -7.63
C ALA A 54 5.09 -9.24 -7.29
N GLU A 55 5.43 -9.53 -6.03
CA GLU A 55 6.80 -9.70 -5.53
C GLU A 55 7.49 -10.96 -6.07
N GLY A 56 6.77 -11.84 -6.78
CA GLY A 56 7.26 -13.08 -7.40
C GLY A 56 7.09 -14.34 -6.55
N LEU A 57 6.51 -14.23 -5.35
CA LEU A 57 6.12 -15.37 -4.53
C LEU A 57 4.83 -15.99 -5.07
N ASN A 58 4.58 -17.26 -4.77
CA ASN A 58 3.31 -17.91 -5.09
C ASN A 58 2.92 -18.85 -3.95
N LEU A 59 2.77 -18.29 -2.75
CA LEU A 59 2.48 -19.08 -1.55
C LEU A 59 1.04 -19.61 -1.60
N PRO A 60 0.79 -20.81 -1.05
CA PRO A 60 -0.57 -21.38 -1.00
C PRO A 60 -1.57 -20.44 -0.31
N GLY A 61 -2.68 -20.20 -0.99
CA GLY A 61 -3.75 -19.31 -0.52
C GLY A 61 -3.43 -17.82 -0.60
N SER A 62 -2.41 -17.41 -1.37
CA SER A 62 -2.22 -16.00 -1.70
C SER A 62 -3.28 -15.50 -2.68
N ASP A 63 -3.82 -14.34 -2.38
CA ASP A 63 -4.62 -13.47 -3.21
C ASP A 63 -3.75 -12.61 -4.15
N ILE A 64 -4.40 -11.83 -5.00
CA ILE A 64 -3.78 -10.80 -5.84
C ILE A 64 -4.10 -9.46 -5.19
N ASP A 65 -3.06 -8.74 -4.76
CA ASP A 65 -3.21 -7.39 -4.23
C ASP A 65 -3.00 -6.36 -5.34
N ILE A 66 -3.87 -5.36 -5.40
CA ILE A 66 -3.78 -4.27 -6.38
C ILE A 66 -4.02 -2.92 -5.72
N MET A 67 -3.14 -1.96 -5.99
CA MET A 67 -3.35 -0.56 -5.65
C MET A 67 -4.03 0.14 -6.83
N LEU A 68 -5.18 0.76 -6.57
CA LEU A 68 -5.96 1.55 -7.52
C LEU A 68 -5.82 3.04 -7.19
N ILE A 69 -4.81 3.67 -7.77
CA ILE A 69 -4.42 5.06 -7.48
C ILE A 69 -5.28 6.01 -8.31
N SER A 70 -5.95 6.96 -7.67
CA SER A 70 -6.77 7.95 -8.36
C SER A 70 -5.94 8.87 -9.27
N LYS A 71 -6.44 9.13 -10.49
CA LYS A 71 -5.90 10.17 -11.37
C LYS A 71 -6.52 11.55 -11.10
N HIS A 72 -7.65 11.61 -10.40
CA HIS A 72 -8.44 12.83 -10.19
C HIS A 72 -8.05 13.59 -8.92
N TYR A 73 -7.57 12.89 -7.90
CA TYR A 73 -7.17 13.49 -6.62
C TYR A 73 -5.66 13.60 -6.53
N ILE A 74 -5.20 14.58 -5.77
CA ILE A 74 -3.83 14.69 -5.30
C ILE A 74 -3.82 15.19 -3.86
N VAL A 75 -3.08 14.50 -3.01
CA VAL A 75 -2.88 14.86 -1.61
C VAL A 75 -1.56 15.62 -1.51
N CYS A 76 -1.54 16.74 -0.77
CA CYS A 76 -0.31 17.50 -0.57
C CYS A 76 -0.35 18.34 0.71
N GLY A 77 0.80 18.86 1.12
CA GLY A 77 0.93 19.82 2.21
C GLY A 77 0.33 21.19 1.89
N SER A 78 0.28 22.04 2.91
CA SER A 78 -0.32 23.38 2.85
C SER A 78 0.62 24.48 2.34
N LYS A 79 1.89 24.16 2.01
CA LYS A 79 2.88 25.15 1.56
C LYS A 79 2.43 25.82 0.25
N PRO A 80 2.50 27.16 0.11
CA PRO A 80 2.06 27.87 -1.09
C PRO A 80 2.72 27.37 -2.39
N GLU A 81 4.03 27.08 -2.34
CA GLU A 81 4.79 26.55 -3.49
C GLU A 81 4.25 25.19 -3.96
N THR A 82 3.99 24.28 -3.03
CA THR A 82 3.37 22.98 -3.30
C THR A 82 1.99 23.16 -3.93
N LEU A 83 1.13 23.99 -3.33
CA LEU A 83 -0.23 24.22 -3.82
C LEU A 83 -0.24 24.82 -5.23
N ASN A 84 0.63 25.79 -5.52
CA ASN A 84 0.75 26.39 -6.85
C ASN A 84 1.18 25.35 -7.89
N ARG A 85 2.12 24.47 -7.56
CA ARG A 85 2.52 23.35 -8.42
C ARG A 85 1.36 22.38 -8.68
N MET A 86 0.58 22.04 -7.65
CA MET A 86 -0.53 21.08 -7.80
C MET A 86 -1.72 21.66 -8.58
N ARG A 87 -1.99 22.97 -8.47
CA ARG A 87 -3.06 23.65 -9.22
C ARG A 87 -2.89 23.53 -10.74
N ALA A 88 -1.65 23.45 -11.22
CA ALA A 88 -1.36 23.24 -12.64
C ALA A 88 -1.75 21.85 -13.17
N LEU A 89 -2.04 20.88 -12.30
CA LEU A 89 -2.27 19.48 -12.69
C LEU A 89 -3.72 19.16 -13.06
N ASN A 90 -4.65 20.12 -12.98
CA ASN A 90 -6.09 19.91 -13.19
C ASN A 90 -6.66 18.74 -12.37
N LYS A 91 -6.23 18.66 -11.10
CA LYS A 91 -6.66 17.65 -10.12
C LYS A 91 -7.36 18.31 -8.95
N GLN A 92 -8.19 17.54 -8.26
CA GLN A 92 -8.75 17.93 -6.97
C GLN A 92 -7.68 17.83 -5.89
N ILE A 93 -7.40 18.95 -5.24
CA ILE A 93 -6.36 19.07 -4.21
C ILE A 93 -6.97 18.79 -2.84
N LEU A 94 -6.34 17.88 -2.12
CA LEU A 94 -6.62 17.55 -0.72
C LEU A 94 -5.40 17.94 0.12
N ILE A 95 -5.62 18.75 1.15
CA ILE A 95 -4.57 19.24 2.01
C ILE A 95 -4.45 18.30 3.21
N ILE A 96 -3.22 17.85 3.48
CA ILE A 96 -2.89 17.03 4.65
C ILE A 96 -3.10 17.85 5.93
N ASP A 97 -3.84 17.28 6.86
CA ASP A 97 -4.04 17.79 8.22
C ASP A 97 -3.69 16.68 9.22
N THR A 98 -2.68 16.93 10.07
CA THR A 98 -2.16 15.97 11.04
C THR A 98 -2.39 16.40 12.48
N ASP A 99 -3.02 17.55 12.73
CA ASP A 99 -3.06 18.15 14.08
C ASP A 99 -3.82 17.27 15.08
N ASN A 100 -4.85 16.57 14.59
CA ASN A 100 -5.70 15.67 15.37
C ASN A 100 -5.62 14.20 14.91
N ALA A 101 -4.56 13.82 14.20
CA ALA A 101 -4.41 12.47 13.65
C ALA A 101 -3.34 11.65 14.40
N GLN A 102 -3.54 10.33 14.48
CA GLN A 102 -2.49 9.44 15.01
C GLN A 102 -1.28 9.37 14.06
N PRO A 103 -0.06 9.10 14.57
CA PRO A 103 1.10 8.87 13.71
C PRO A 103 0.84 7.81 12.64
N GLY A 104 1.14 8.15 11.37
CA GLY A 104 0.84 7.31 10.22
C GLY A 104 -0.55 7.51 9.61
N PHE A 105 -1.37 8.38 10.20
CA PHE A 105 -2.68 8.80 9.70
C PHE A 105 -2.71 10.32 9.48
N ALA A 106 -3.67 10.78 8.68
CA ALA A 106 -3.99 12.18 8.51
C ALA A 106 -5.47 12.35 8.15
N LEU A 107 -6.02 13.53 8.43
CA LEU A 107 -7.25 13.99 7.83
C LEU A 107 -6.91 14.67 6.49
N LEU A 108 -7.85 14.63 5.54
CA LEU A 108 -7.66 15.18 4.19
C LEU A 108 -8.66 16.30 3.94
N ARG A 109 -8.23 17.55 4.10
CA ARG A 109 -9.07 18.73 3.95
C ARG A 109 -9.29 19.10 2.49
N VAL A 110 -10.53 19.34 2.10
CA VAL A 110 -10.90 19.72 0.73
C VAL A 110 -10.63 21.21 0.52
N GLN A 111 -9.86 21.56 -0.52
CA GLN A 111 -9.55 22.96 -0.83
C GLN A 111 -10.62 23.64 -1.68
N ASN A 112 -11.25 22.90 -2.61
CA ASN A 112 -12.23 23.46 -3.55
C ASN A 112 -13.57 22.74 -3.44
N GLU A 113 -14.56 23.39 -2.83
CA GLU A 113 -15.90 22.83 -2.59
C GLU A 113 -16.68 22.56 -3.89
N LEU A 114 -16.34 23.23 -5.00
CA LEU A 114 -17.07 23.13 -6.27
C LEU A 114 -16.99 21.76 -6.95
N PHE A 115 -16.03 20.92 -6.53
CA PHE A 115 -15.73 19.65 -7.18
C PHE A 115 -15.94 18.41 -6.31
N CYS A 116 -16.33 18.60 -5.05
CA CYS A 116 -16.67 17.46 -4.22
C CYS A 116 -18.05 16.94 -4.63
N GLU A 117 -18.08 15.75 -5.22
CA GLU A 117 -19.29 14.94 -5.16
C GLU A 117 -19.67 14.88 -3.68
N GLN A 118 -20.84 15.44 -3.32
CA GLN A 118 -21.31 15.67 -1.95
C GLN A 118 -21.37 14.39 -1.07
N HIS A 119 -21.04 13.24 -1.63
CA HIS A 119 -21.25 11.91 -1.06
C HIS A 119 -20.07 11.39 -0.23
N PHE A 120 -18.88 12.00 -0.25
CA PHE A 120 -17.69 11.48 0.47
C PHE A 120 -17.11 12.44 1.50
N VAL A 121 -17.76 13.56 1.79
CA VAL A 121 -17.21 14.58 2.69
C VAL A 121 -18.02 14.72 3.96
N GLU A 122 -17.33 15.06 5.05
CA GLU A 122 -17.95 15.48 6.29
C GLU A 122 -17.47 16.90 6.60
N ARG A 123 -18.38 17.73 7.12
CA ARG A 123 -18.09 19.10 7.53
C ARG A 123 -18.07 19.17 9.05
N ASN A 124 -17.03 19.78 9.60
CA ASN A 124 -16.91 20.11 11.01
C ASN A 124 -16.53 21.60 11.16
N GLU A 125 -16.17 22.01 12.38
CA GLU A 125 -15.78 23.41 12.68
C GLU A 125 -14.49 23.83 11.97
N ASP A 126 -13.58 22.87 11.71
CA ASP A 126 -12.26 23.11 11.12
C ASP A 126 -12.29 23.15 9.57
N GLY A 127 -13.36 22.63 8.96
CA GLY A 127 -13.58 22.69 7.53
C GLY A 127 -14.31 21.48 6.95
N ILE A 128 -13.98 21.15 5.71
CA ILE A 128 -14.55 20.01 4.98
C ILE A 128 -13.46 18.98 4.76
N TYR A 129 -13.72 17.75 5.16
CA TYR A 129 -12.77 16.65 5.09
C TYR A 129 -13.34 15.51 4.28
N LEU A 130 -12.46 14.85 3.52
CA LEU A 130 -12.81 13.63 2.80
C LEU A 130 -12.89 12.46 3.78
N SER A 131 -14.08 11.87 3.94
CA SER A 131 -14.34 10.72 4.79
C SER A 131 -13.82 9.44 4.14
N SER A 132 -12.85 8.79 4.78
CA SER A 132 -12.31 7.51 4.31
C SER A 132 -13.39 6.42 4.35
N LYS A 133 -14.27 6.45 5.35
CA LYS A 133 -15.40 5.52 5.49
C LYS A 133 -16.39 5.66 4.33
N LEU A 134 -16.87 6.88 4.05
CA LEU A 134 -17.81 7.11 2.95
C LEU A 134 -17.17 6.80 1.59
N TYR A 135 -15.90 7.16 1.42
CA TYR A 135 -15.14 6.85 0.23
C TYR A 135 -15.09 5.33 -0.01
N LEU A 136 -14.69 4.55 0.99
CA LEU A 136 -14.59 3.09 0.88
C LEU A 136 -15.95 2.42 0.62
N LEU A 137 -17.01 2.85 1.33
CA LEU A 137 -18.37 2.32 1.13
C LEU A 137 -18.87 2.55 -0.29
N ASN A 138 -18.67 3.74 -0.85
CA ASN A 138 -19.07 4.05 -2.22
C ASN A 138 -18.30 3.25 -3.27
N PHE A 139 -17.01 2.96 -3.02
CA PHE A 139 -16.31 2.04 -3.91
C PHE A 139 -16.85 0.62 -3.79
N ALA A 140 -17.13 0.15 -2.57
CA ALA A 140 -17.70 -1.17 -2.37
C ALA A 140 -19.06 -1.35 -3.06
N THR A 141 -19.93 -0.33 -3.09
CA THR A 141 -21.24 -0.40 -3.75
C THR A 141 -21.16 -0.43 -5.28
N LYS A 142 -20.10 0.11 -5.88
CA LYS A 142 -19.88 0.08 -7.33
C LYS A 142 -19.50 -1.31 -7.86
N TYR A 143 -19.14 -2.23 -6.98
CA TYR A 143 -18.77 -3.59 -7.37
C TYR A 143 -19.75 -4.60 -6.74
N THR A 144 -20.41 -5.39 -7.58
CA THR A 144 -21.32 -6.45 -7.14
C THR A 144 -20.51 -7.57 -6.48
N TYR A 145 -20.78 -7.86 -5.20
CA TYR A 145 -20.24 -8.98 -4.40
C TYR A 145 -18.80 -8.80 -3.85
N HIS A 146 -18.60 -7.81 -2.99
CA HIS A 146 -17.32 -7.57 -2.32
C HIS A 146 -17.43 -7.48 -0.80
N LYS A 147 -16.34 -7.87 -0.11
CA LYS A 147 -16.16 -7.72 1.35
C LYS A 147 -15.14 -6.62 1.61
N ILE A 148 -15.43 -5.73 2.55
CA ILE A 148 -14.45 -4.76 3.03
C ILE A 148 -13.46 -5.48 3.96
N ASN A 149 -12.16 -5.36 3.66
CA ASN A 149 -11.05 -5.95 4.40
C ASN A 149 -10.01 -4.86 4.72
N GLY A 150 -10.17 -4.19 5.85
CA GLY A 150 -9.34 -3.02 6.18
C GLY A 150 -9.48 -1.93 5.11
N PRO A 151 -8.39 -1.43 4.49
CA PRO A 151 -8.48 -0.45 3.40
C PRO A 151 -8.86 -1.06 2.04
N CYS A 152 -9.00 -2.39 1.97
CA CYS A 152 -9.18 -3.12 0.72
C CYS A 152 -10.64 -3.53 0.50
N ILE A 153 -10.98 -3.69 -0.78
CA ILE A 153 -12.22 -4.32 -1.23
C ILE A 153 -11.83 -5.67 -1.83
N SER A 154 -12.20 -6.75 -1.14
CA SER A 154 -11.99 -8.13 -1.58
C SER A 154 -13.13 -8.57 -2.48
N ASN A 155 -12.85 -9.28 -3.57
CA ASN A 155 -13.90 -9.98 -4.32
C ASN A 155 -14.50 -11.15 -3.51
N SER A 156 -15.63 -11.67 -3.98
CA SER A 156 -16.42 -12.68 -3.26
C SER A 156 -15.66 -13.97 -2.93
N ASP A 157 -14.69 -14.36 -3.76
CA ASP A 157 -13.85 -15.55 -3.52
C ASP A 157 -12.55 -15.24 -2.77
N GLY A 158 -12.33 -13.98 -2.38
CA GLY A 158 -11.15 -13.52 -1.63
C GLY A 158 -9.83 -13.69 -2.36
N LYS A 159 -9.84 -13.77 -3.70
CA LYS A 159 -8.62 -13.93 -4.52
C LYS A 159 -8.07 -12.62 -5.07
N LEU A 160 -8.82 -11.53 -4.95
CA LEU A 160 -8.42 -10.20 -5.38
C LEU A 160 -8.76 -9.19 -4.29
N ASP A 161 -7.74 -8.52 -3.77
CA ASP A 161 -7.86 -7.41 -2.84
C ASP A 161 -7.45 -6.11 -3.54
N ALA A 162 -8.39 -5.17 -3.60
CA ALA A 162 -8.18 -3.87 -4.22
C ALA A 162 -8.12 -2.76 -3.18
N ALA A 163 -6.98 -2.11 -3.03
CA ALA A 163 -6.81 -0.93 -2.21
C ALA A 163 -6.93 0.33 -3.06
N HIS A 164 -8.00 1.09 -2.87
CA HIS A 164 -8.11 2.40 -3.49
C HIS A 164 -7.16 3.38 -2.80
N SER A 165 -6.52 4.25 -3.58
CA SER A 165 -5.48 5.11 -3.02
C SER A 165 -5.47 6.50 -3.64
N LEU A 166 -5.06 7.48 -2.84
CA LEU A 166 -4.85 8.85 -3.26
C LEU A 166 -3.35 9.13 -3.29
N PRO A 167 -2.79 9.64 -4.40
CA PRO A 167 -1.36 9.88 -4.49
C PRO A 167 -0.96 11.16 -3.73
N CYS A 168 0.13 11.06 -2.98
CA CYS A 168 0.83 12.19 -2.38
C CYS A 168 2.27 12.22 -2.91
N PRO A 169 2.68 13.21 -3.73
CA PRO A 169 4.03 13.27 -4.29
C PRO A 169 5.07 13.81 -3.28
N GLU A 170 4.69 14.00 -2.03
CA GLU A 170 5.57 14.46 -0.96
C GLU A 170 5.93 13.29 -0.04
N TRP A 171 7.17 13.28 0.43
CA TRP A 171 7.61 12.36 1.47
C TRP A 171 7.16 12.88 2.84
N PRO A 172 6.49 12.05 3.67
CA PRO A 172 5.94 12.53 4.92
C PRO A 172 7.06 12.72 5.96
N SER A 173 6.96 13.78 6.75
CA SER A 173 7.95 14.12 7.79
C SER A 173 8.16 12.99 8.80
N VAL A 174 7.13 12.23 9.14
CA VAL A 174 7.22 11.05 10.03
C VAL A 174 8.15 9.95 9.51
N ALA A 175 8.48 9.95 8.21
CA ALA A 175 9.38 9.00 7.58
C ALA A 175 10.74 9.61 7.16
N GLU A 176 11.05 10.84 7.59
CA GLU A 176 12.30 11.52 7.21
C GLU A 176 13.54 10.77 7.75
N ASP A 177 13.41 10.17 8.94
CA ASP A 177 14.45 9.33 9.53
C ASP A 177 14.79 8.11 8.67
N TRP A 178 13.84 7.60 7.88
CA TRP A 178 14.13 6.53 6.93
C TRP A 178 14.93 7.07 5.74
N ALA A 179 14.59 8.24 5.21
CA ALA A 179 15.28 8.83 4.06
C ALA A 179 16.75 9.14 4.40
N THR A 180 17.00 9.68 5.59
CA THR A 180 18.33 10.17 6.00
C THR A 180 19.18 9.12 6.73
N ARG A 181 18.64 7.93 7.00
CA ARG A 181 19.33 6.86 7.76
C ARG A 181 20.68 6.48 7.16
N LYS A 182 21.74 6.48 7.99
CA LYS A 182 23.04 5.90 7.64
C LYS A 182 22.93 4.37 7.55
N ARG A 183 23.40 3.79 6.44
CA ARG A 183 23.30 2.36 6.14
C ARG A 183 24.69 1.79 5.90
N SER A 184 25.23 1.05 6.87
CA SER A 184 26.55 0.41 6.76
C SER A 184 26.58 -0.72 5.72
N SER A 185 25.44 -1.37 5.49
CA SER A 185 25.30 -2.42 4.46
C SER A 185 25.30 -1.88 3.03
N GLY A 186 25.15 -0.57 2.83
CA GLY A 186 25.01 0.05 1.50
C GLY A 186 23.67 -0.20 0.80
N TRP A 187 22.75 -0.97 1.41
CA TRP A 187 21.41 -1.21 0.87
C TRP A 187 20.31 -0.53 1.72
N PRO A 188 19.29 0.08 1.08
CA PRO A 188 19.25 0.47 -0.34
C PRO A 188 20.32 1.52 -0.68
N SER A 189 20.70 1.62 -1.96
CA SER A 189 21.64 2.64 -2.43
C SER A 189 21.06 4.04 -2.24
N VAL A 190 21.92 5.06 -2.13
CA VAL A 190 21.51 6.46 -2.01
C VAL A 190 20.61 6.89 -3.19
N SER A 191 20.92 6.43 -4.40
CA SER A 191 20.09 6.70 -5.59
C SER A 191 18.69 6.09 -5.45
N LEU A 192 18.59 4.84 -5.01
CA LEU A 192 17.32 4.15 -4.82
C LEU A 192 16.47 4.81 -3.72
N VAL A 193 17.10 5.25 -2.63
CA VAL A 193 16.43 6.05 -1.59
C VAL A 193 15.89 7.35 -2.19
N SER A 194 16.70 8.08 -2.97
CA SER A 194 16.26 9.31 -3.61
C SER A 194 15.08 9.10 -4.55
N ASP A 195 15.10 8.02 -5.35
CA ASP A 195 14.02 7.69 -6.26
C ASP A 195 12.73 7.34 -5.52
N ILE A 196 12.82 6.57 -4.42
CA ILE A 196 11.68 6.27 -3.54
C ILE A 196 11.10 7.54 -2.93
N VAL A 197 11.93 8.42 -2.37
CA VAL A 197 11.48 9.68 -1.76
C VAL A 197 10.76 10.57 -2.78
N LYS A 198 11.24 10.61 -4.03
CA LYS A 198 10.62 11.37 -5.13
C LYS A 198 9.26 10.83 -5.57
N LEU A 199 9.01 9.53 -5.38
CA LEU A 199 7.70 8.92 -5.68
C LEU A 199 6.64 9.34 -4.66
N GLY A 200 7.05 9.73 -3.45
CA GLY A 200 6.15 10.09 -2.36
C GLY A 200 5.47 8.87 -1.75
N VAL A 201 4.21 9.04 -1.34
CA VAL A 201 3.42 8.03 -0.63
C VAL A 201 1.99 7.97 -1.15
N LEU A 202 1.25 6.95 -0.70
CA LEU A 202 -0.17 6.82 -0.97
C LEU A 202 -0.97 7.03 0.32
N PHE A 203 -2.20 7.50 0.20
CA PHE A 203 -3.19 7.49 1.27
C PHE A 203 -4.27 6.46 0.95
N VAL A 204 -4.54 5.56 1.89
CA VAL A 204 -5.56 4.50 1.77
C VAL A 204 -6.72 4.75 2.75
N PRO A 205 -7.97 4.39 2.38
CA PRO A 205 -9.16 4.76 3.12
C PRO A 205 -9.39 3.84 4.33
N ILE A 206 -8.62 4.06 5.39
CA ILE A 206 -8.81 3.43 6.70
C ILE A 206 -8.36 4.37 7.81
N GLY A 207 -9.18 4.52 8.84
CA GLY A 207 -8.84 5.30 10.03
C GLY A 207 -8.09 4.49 11.08
N SER A 208 -7.54 5.19 12.07
CA SER A 208 -6.97 4.56 13.25
C SER A 208 -8.07 3.92 14.09
N LYS A 209 -7.73 2.87 14.82
CA LYS A 209 -8.65 2.22 15.77
C LYS A 209 -8.63 3.01 17.07
N SER A 210 -9.81 3.38 17.56
CA SER A 210 -9.99 3.95 18.89
C SER A 210 -10.17 2.85 19.95
N HIS A 211 -10.22 3.23 21.23
CA HIS A 211 -10.47 2.31 22.33
C HIS A 211 -11.85 1.62 22.26
N SER A 212 -12.81 2.16 21.51
CA SER A 212 -14.14 1.59 21.33
C SER A 212 -14.25 0.61 20.15
N GLU A 213 -13.13 0.14 19.60
CA GLU A 213 -13.01 -0.70 18.39
C GLU A 213 -13.48 -0.06 17.07
N ASP A 214 -14.15 1.09 17.13
CA ASP A 214 -14.52 1.88 15.96
C ASP A 214 -13.29 2.56 15.34
N VAL A 215 -13.21 2.49 14.00
CA VAL A 215 -12.22 3.20 13.19
C VAL A 215 -12.67 4.64 12.92
N HIS A 216 -11.74 5.59 13.03
CA HIS A 216 -12.03 7.01 12.79
C HIS A 216 -12.46 7.25 11.33
N PRO A 217 -13.67 7.78 11.07
CA PRO A 217 -14.25 7.79 9.71
C PRO A 217 -13.58 8.78 8.75
N LEU A 218 -12.89 9.79 9.28
CA LEU A 218 -12.22 10.84 8.49
C LEU A 218 -10.71 10.63 8.30
N GLU A 219 -10.11 9.69 9.03
CA GLU A 219 -8.67 9.47 8.94
C GLU A 219 -8.33 8.60 7.73
N TRP A 220 -7.21 8.91 7.11
CA TRP A 220 -6.59 8.17 6.03
C TRP A 220 -5.21 7.72 6.46
N ARG A 221 -4.86 6.48 6.15
CA ARG A 221 -3.55 5.92 6.51
C ARG A 221 -2.53 6.14 5.39
N ILE A 222 -1.32 6.51 5.77
CA ILE A 222 -0.16 6.54 4.88
C ILE A 222 0.21 5.09 4.49
N SER A 223 0.46 4.87 3.21
CA SER A 223 0.87 3.58 2.65
C SER A 223 2.16 3.76 1.85
N PHE A 224 3.14 2.90 2.16
CA PHE A 224 4.44 2.82 1.48
C PHE A 224 4.50 1.66 0.48
N SER A 225 3.36 1.09 0.09
CA SER A 225 3.31 -0.17 -0.68
C SER A 225 3.99 -0.10 -2.05
N VAL A 226 4.09 1.08 -2.66
CA VAL A 226 4.90 1.29 -3.88
C VAL A 226 6.39 1.19 -3.57
N SER A 227 6.85 1.85 -2.51
CA SER A 227 8.23 1.83 -2.02
C SER A 227 8.65 0.43 -1.58
N GLU A 228 7.81 -0.28 -0.83
CA GLU A 228 8.00 -1.66 -0.40
C GLU A 228 8.20 -2.59 -1.61
N LYS A 229 7.31 -2.52 -2.60
CA LYS A 229 7.45 -3.29 -3.85
C LYS A 229 8.79 -3.01 -4.53
N ILE A 230 9.19 -1.75 -4.67
CA ILE A 230 10.46 -1.38 -5.28
C ILE A 230 11.63 -2.01 -4.52
N LEU A 231 11.65 -1.92 -3.19
CA LEU A 231 12.70 -2.48 -2.34
C LEU A 231 12.78 -4.01 -2.49
N ILE A 232 11.65 -4.72 -2.41
CA ILE A 232 11.60 -6.18 -2.53
C ILE A 232 12.08 -6.65 -3.92
N HIS A 233 11.85 -5.84 -4.96
CA HIS A 233 12.34 -6.14 -6.30
C HIS A 233 13.87 -6.02 -6.44
N THR A 234 14.54 -5.36 -5.49
CA THR A 234 16.02 -5.30 -5.44
C THR A 234 16.67 -6.43 -4.66
N TRP A 235 15.88 -7.24 -3.94
CA TRP A 235 16.42 -8.35 -3.17
C TRP A 235 16.99 -9.46 -4.05
N THR A 236 18.04 -10.08 -3.52
CA THR A 236 18.55 -11.37 -4.02
C THR A 236 17.50 -12.47 -3.85
N HIS A 237 17.64 -13.55 -4.60
CA HIS A 237 16.75 -14.71 -4.47
C HIS A 237 16.78 -15.28 -3.05
N THR A 238 17.95 -15.40 -2.42
CA THR A 238 18.09 -15.88 -1.04
C THR A 238 17.34 -15.00 -0.04
N GLN A 239 17.44 -13.67 -0.12
CA GLN A 239 16.68 -12.77 0.75
C GLN A 239 15.17 -12.96 0.57
N LEU A 240 14.70 -13.13 -0.66
CA LEU A 240 13.30 -13.39 -0.96
C LEU A 240 12.84 -14.74 -0.40
N LEU A 241 13.67 -15.79 -0.45
CA LEU A 241 13.38 -17.08 0.17
C LEU A 241 13.27 -16.95 1.69
N CYS A 242 14.20 -16.24 2.34
CA CYS A 242 14.13 -15.98 3.78
C CYS A 242 12.83 -15.25 4.15
N TYR A 243 12.44 -14.23 3.38
CA TYR A 243 11.17 -13.52 3.57
C TYR A 243 9.95 -14.43 3.39
N ALA A 244 9.97 -15.33 2.40
CA ALA A 244 8.91 -16.31 2.21
C ALA A 244 8.79 -17.28 3.40
N ILE A 245 9.91 -17.75 3.96
CA ILE A 245 9.93 -18.57 5.17
C ILE A 245 9.29 -17.82 6.34
N LEU A 246 9.68 -16.56 6.56
CA LEU A 246 9.10 -15.72 7.62
C LEU A 246 7.58 -15.54 7.45
N LYS A 247 7.11 -15.29 6.22
CA LYS A 247 5.68 -15.22 5.90
C LYS A 247 4.94 -16.52 6.23
N ILE A 248 5.54 -17.68 5.89
CA ILE A 248 4.95 -19.00 6.21
C ILE A 248 4.89 -19.21 7.72
N LEU A 249 5.97 -18.94 8.44
CA LEU A 249 6.01 -19.08 9.90
C LEU A 249 4.98 -18.19 10.59
N LEU A 250 4.84 -16.94 10.16
CA LEU A 250 3.81 -16.04 10.67
C LEU A 250 2.40 -16.62 10.47
N LYS A 251 2.09 -17.07 9.25
CA LYS A 251 0.76 -17.60 8.90
C LYS A 251 0.44 -18.90 9.62
N GLU A 252 1.39 -19.83 9.66
CA GLU A 252 1.16 -21.20 10.13
C GLU A 252 1.34 -21.35 11.65
N VAL A 253 2.21 -20.54 12.26
CA VAL A 253 2.51 -20.66 13.70
C VAL A 253 1.82 -19.56 14.49
N ILE A 254 2.04 -18.30 14.11
CA ILE A 254 1.63 -17.15 14.94
C ILE A 254 0.13 -16.86 14.76
N MET A 255 -0.37 -16.76 13.52
CA MET A 255 -1.76 -16.43 13.27
C MET A 255 -2.75 -17.55 13.68
N LYS A 256 -2.27 -18.79 13.79
CA LYS A 256 -3.05 -19.92 14.33
C LYS A 256 -2.99 -20.03 15.86
N SER A 257 -2.09 -19.29 16.51
CA SER A 257 -2.00 -19.25 17.97
C SER A 257 -3.10 -18.35 18.56
N LYS A 258 -3.84 -18.87 19.54
CA LYS A 258 -4.90 -18.10 20.23
C LYS A 258 -4.27 -16.97 21.05
N GLY A 259 -4.71 -15.73 20.83
CA GLY A 259 -4.33 -14.55 21.62
C GLY A 259 -3.39 -13.56 20.92
N ILE A 260 -2.63 -13.97 19.89
CA ILE A 260 -1.68 -13.10 19.16
C ILE A 260 -2.22 -12.71 17.77
N ASN A 261 -3.20 -13.45 17.25
CA ASN A 261 -3.76 -13.29 15.90
C ASN A 261 -4.42 -11.91 15.63
N SER A 262 -4.87 -11.19 16.67
CA SER A 262 -5.45 -9.86 16.54
C SER A 262 -4.41 -8.72 16.51
N LEU A 263 -3.15 -9.02 16.82
CA LEU A 263 -2.08 -8.02 17.00
C LEU A 263 -1.06 -8.01 15.85
N MET A 264 -0.94 -9.10 15.08
CA MET A 264 0.13 -9.28 14.09
C MET A 264 -0.44 -9.57 12.70
N CYS A 265 0.05 -8.88 11.67
CA CYS A 265 -0.20 -9.20 10.26
C CYS A 265 1.12 -9.26 9.47
N SER A 266 1.05 -9.73 8.22
CA SER A 266 2.23 -9.86 7.34
C SER A 266 2.98 -8.55 7.13
N TYR A 267 2.29 -7.41 7.28
CA TYR A 267 2.85 -6.07 7.14
C TYR A 267 3.95 -5.73 8.16
N ILE A 268 4.12 -6.52 9.22
CA ILE A 268 5.21 -6.30 10.20
C ILE A 268 6.57 -6.68 9.62
N PHE A 269 6.59 -7.52 8.58
CA PHE A 269 7.82 -7.95 7.90
C PHE A 269 8.10 -7.21 6.59
N SER A 270 7.18 -6.34 6.15
CA SER A 270 7.31 -5.53 4.93
C SER A 270 7.92 -4.17 5.26
#